data_AF-A0A0P9CUC5-F1
#
_entry.id   AF-A0A0P9CUC5-F1
#
_cell.length_a   1.000
_cell.length_b   1.000
_cell.length_c   1.000
_cell.angle_alpha   90.00
_cell.angle_beta   90.00
_cell.angle_gamma   90.00
#
_symmetry.space_group_name_H-M   'P 1'
#
loop_
_entity.id
_entity.type
_entity.pdbx_description
1 polymer ?
#
loop_
_entity_poly.entity_id
_entity_poly.type
_entity_poly.pdbx_seq_one_letter_code
_entity_poly.pdbx_strand_id
1 'polypeptide(L)' 'MGPCEHPNCELAPIFIISGGAGALGKHVARVALSQFPGCCPEVIVVPQIGTPEQLSEAIEQAAARGGSIIHTMV' A
#
# COMPACT_ATOMS: atom_id res chain seq x y z
N MET A 1 -21.56 -9.27 13.51
CA MET A 1 -20.36 -9.98 13.06
C MET A 1 -19.67 -9.11 12.04
N GLY A 2 -18.53 -8.53 12.41
CA GLY A 2 -17.79 -7.59 11.57
C GLY A 2 -16.85 -8.35 10.61
N PRO A 3 -16.63 -7.86 9.39
CA PRO A 3 -15.88 -8.58 8.36
C PRO A 3 -14.40 -8.86 8.69
N CYS A 4 -13.79 -8.21 9.71
CA CYS A 4 -12.37 -8.40 10.06
C CYS A 4 -12.15 -9.19 11.38
N GLU A 5 -13.12 -9.94 11.92
CA GLU A 5 -12.96 -10.73 13.16
C GLU A 5 -12.24 -12.09 12.99
N HIS A 6 -11.31 -12.22 12.02
CA HIS A 6 -10.38 -13.35 11.98
C HIS A 6 -9.02 -12.92 12.53
N PRO A 7 -8.61 -13.41 13.72
CA PRO A 7 -7.32 -13.08 14.28
C PRO A 7 -6.25 -13.87 13.52
N ASN A 8 -5.16 -13.19 13.16
CA ASN A 8 -3.87 -13.80 12.85
C ASN A 8 -3.64 -14.36 11.44
N CYS A 9 -3.66 -13.49 10.44
CA CYS A 9 -2.71 -13.60 9.32
C CYS A 9 -2.15 -12.20 9.13
N GLU A 10 -0.90 -11.95 9.54
CA GLU A 10 -0.21 -10.69 9.28
C GLU A 10 -0.08 -10.50 7.76
N LEU A 11 -1.12 -9.96 7.13
CA LEU A 11 -1.13 -9.72 5.69
C LEU A 11 -0.05 -8.70 5.36
N ALA A 12 0.75 -9.03 4.35
CA ALA A 12 1.77 -8.12 3.85
C ALA A 12 1.15 -6.74 3.52
N PRO A 13 1.78 -5.63 3.96
CA PRO A 13 1.25 -4.29 3.74
C PRO A 13 1.28 -3.92 2.26
N ILE A 14 0.39 -3.00 1.88
CA ILE A 14 0.36 -2.38 0.55
C ILE A 14 0.89 -0.96 0.67
N PHE A 15 1.97 -0.67 -0.05
CA PHE A 15 2.57 0.66 -0.16
C PHE A 15 2.07 1.38 -1.40
N ILE A 16 1.53 2.57 -1.22
CA ILE A 16 1.14 3.49 -2.28
C ILE A 16 2.27 4.51 -2.46
N ILE A 17 3.14 4.29 -3.44
CA ILE A 17 4.27 5.19 -3.74
C ILE A 17 3.83 6.19 -4.83
N SER A 18 3.82 7.48 -4.53
CA SER A 18 3.24 8.48 -5.42
C SER A 18 4.13 9.71 -5.58
N GLY A 19 4.28 10.19 -6.82
CA GLY A 19 4.85 11.52 -7.05
C GLY A 19 3.94 12.67 -6.61
N GLY A 20 2.64 12.39 -6.43
CA GLY A 20 1.66 13.33 -5.88
C GLY A 20 1.17 12.90 -4.49
N ALA A 21 -0.11 13.13 -4.22
CA ALA A 21 -0.72 12.84 -2.91
C ALA A 21 -1.10 11.36 -2.68
N GLY A 22 -0.98 10.47 -3.66
CA GLY A 22 -1.31 9.04 -3.52
C GLY A 22 -2.80 8.69 -3.53
N ALA A 23 -3.70 9.65 -3.79
CA ALA A 23 -5.15 9.43 -3.77
C ALA A 23 -5.63 8.36 -4.77
N LEU A 24 -5.08 8.35 -5.99
CA LEU A 24 -5.42 7.36 -7.02
C LEU A 24 -5.00 5.95 -6.59
N GLY A 25 -3.74 5.77 -6.18
CA GLY A 25 -3.26 4.46 -5.73
C GLY A 25 -4.05 3.93 -4.52
N LYS A 26 -4.41 4.81 -3.57
CA LYS A 26 -5.30 4.46 -2.44
C LYS A 26 -6.69 4.03 -2.91
N HIS A 27 -7.23 4.69 -3.95
CA HIS A 27 -8.52 4.30 -4.52
C HIS A 27 -8.44 2.92 -5.18
N VAL A 28 -7.41 2.66 -5.99
CA VAL A 28 -7.17 1.36 -6.63
C VAL A 28 -7.05 0.25 -5.60
N ALA A 29 -6.24 0.45 -4.55
CA ALA A 29 -6.09 -0.52 -3.46
C ALA A 29 -7.44 -0.86 -2.82
N ARG A 30 -8.27 0.14 -2.50
CA ARG A 30 -9.59 -0.07 -1.92
C ARG A 30 -10.52 -0.86 -2.84
N VAL A 31 -10.54 -0.54 -4.14
CA VAL A 31 -11.37 -1.26 -5.12
C VAL A 31 -10.90 -2.71 -5.25
N ALA A 32 -9.59 -2.95 -5.35
CA ALA A 32 -9.04 -4.30 -5.40
C ALA A 32 -9.38 -5.11 -4.13
N LEU A 33 -9.17 -4.53 -2.94
CA LEU A 33 -9.45 -5.18 -1.66
C LEU A 33 -10.93 -5.49 -1.45
N SER A 34 -11.85 -4.79 -2.12
CA SER A 34 -13.29 -5.11 -2.07
C SER A 34 -13.61 -6.50 -2.63
N GLN A 35 -12.73 -7.07 -3.44
CA GLN A 35 -12.86 -8.42 -3.99
C GLN A 35 -12.44 -9.52 -3.00
N PHE A 36 -11.82 -9.15 -1.87
CA PHE A 36 -11.27 -10.06 -0.86
C PHE A 36 -11.90 -9.78 0.51
N PRO A 37 -13.19 -10.12 0.72
CA PRO A 37 -13.85 -9.88 2.00
C PRO A 37 -13.14 -10.62 3.13
N GLY A 38 -12.81 -9.90 4.20
CA GLY A 38 -12.04 -10.41 5.35
C GLY A 38 -10.53 -10.25 5.25
N CYS A 39 -10.00 -9.84 4.10
CA CYS A 39 -8.60 -9.42 3.98
C CYS A 39 -8.48 -7.92 4.26
N CYS A 40 -7.87 -7.57 5.41
CA CYS A 40 -7.73 -6.19 5.86
C CYS A 40 -6.22 -5.81 6.00
N PRO A 41 -5.40 -5.84 4.91
CA PRO A 41 -3.98 -5.47 5.01
C PRO A 41 -3.80 -3.97 5.30
N GLU A 42 -2.68 -3.62 5.94
CA GLU A 42 -2.31 -2.22 6.12
C GLU A 42 -2.04 -1.55 4.76
N VAL A 43 -2.58 -0.34 4.56
CA VAL A 43 -2.33 0.47 3.36
C VAL A 43 -1.56 1.73 3.77
N ILE A 44 -0.31 1.82 3.34
CA ILE A 44 0.64 2.87 3.70
C ILE A 44 0.80 3.79 2.49
N VAL A 45 0.66 5.10 2.67
CA VAL A 45 0.86 6.06 1.58
C VAL A 45 2.19 6.76 1.77
N VAL A 46 3.03 6.71 0.73
CA VAL A 46 4.30 7.43 0.62
C VAL A 46 4.16 8.48 -0.49
N PRO A 47 3.73 9.70 -0.14
CA PRO A 47 3.44 10.75 -1.11
C PRO A 47 4.69 11.58 -1.46
N GLN A 48 4.56 12.46 -2.44
CA GLN A 48 5.55 13.49 -2.80
C GLN A 48 6.94 12.95 -3.16
N ILE A 49 7.01 11.78 -3.80
CA ILE A 49 8.27 11.24 -4.31
C ILE A 49 8.68 12.00 -5.56
N GLY A 50 9.71 12.84 -5.43
CA GLY A 50 10.24 13.69 -6.50
C GLY A 50 11.65 13.34 -6.94
N THR A 51 12.38 12.50 -6.22
CA THR A 51 13.77 12.14 -6.56
C THR A 51 14.01 10.62 -6.56
N PRO A 52 15.05 10.14 -7.28
CA PRO A 52 15.44 8.72 -7.26
C PRO A 52 15.82 8.20 -5.87
N GLU A 53 16.40 9.04 -5.02
CA GLU A 53 16.81 8.68 -3.66
C GLU A 53 15.59 8.44 -2.78
N GLN A 54 14.58 9.33 -2.86
CA GLN A 54 13.31 9.15 -2.16
C GLN A 54 12.57 7.90 -2.63
N LEU A 55 12.62 7.61 -3.93
CA LEU A 55 12.05 6.39 -4.48
C LEU A 55 12.76 5.14 -3.95
N SER A 56 14.10 5.17 -3.90
CA SER A 56 14.91 4.05 -3.40
C SER A 56 14.59 3.77 -1.93
N GLU A 57 14.50 4.80 -1.10
CA GLU A 57 14.11 4.68 0.31
C GLU A 57 12.69 4.09 0.46
N ALA A 58 11.73 4.55 -0.35
CA ALA A 58 10.36 4.03 -0.32
C ALA A 58 10.28 2.54 -0.73
N ILE A 59 11.09 2.11 -1.70
CA ILE A 59 11.20 0.71 -2.11
C ILE A 59 11.84 -0.13 -1.01
N GLU A 60 12.90 0.36 -0.37
CA GLU A 60 13.56 -0.32 0.75
C GLU A 60 12.60 -0.52 1.93
N GLN A 61 11.78 0.49 2.27
CA GLN A 61 10.75 0.38 3.29
C GLN A 61 9.72 -0.71 2.96
N ALA A 62 9.30 -0.81 1.70
CA ALA A 62 8.37 -1.84 1.25
C ALA A 62 9.02 -3.24 1.29
N ALA A 63 10.24 -3.35 0.79
CA ALA A 63 10.99 -4.61 0.75
C ALA A 63 11.27 -5.15 2.16
N ALA A 64 11.67 -4.29 3.10
CA ALA A 64 11.93 -4.67 4.49
C ALA A 64 10.69 -5.26 5.20
N ARG A 65 9.49 -4.91 4.74
CA ARG A 65 8.22 -5.39 5.28
C ARG A 65 7.55 -6.47 4.42
N GLY A 66 8.22 -6.93 3.35
CA GLY A 66 7.64 -7.88 2.39
C GLY A 66 6.37 -7.36 1.71
N GLY A 67 6.20 -6.04 1.65
CA GLY A 67 4.99 -5.38 1.18
C GLY A 67 4.89 -5.32 -0.35
N SER A 68 3.66 -5.19 -0.84
CA SER A 68 3.39 -4.95 -2.26
C SER A 68 3.36 -3.45 -2.56
N ILE A 69 3.81 -3.03 -3.73
CA ILE A 69 3.82 -1.63 -4.15
C ILE A 69 2.76 -1.38 -5.23
N ILE A 70 1.95 -0.34 -5.05
CA ILE A 70 1.18 0.31 -6.11
C ILE A 70 1.80 1.69 -6.31
N HIS A 71 2.24 2.00 -7.53
CA HIS A 71 2.87 3.29 -7.81
C HIS A 71 2.06 4.15 -8.78
N THR A 72 2.12 5.46 -8.58
CA THR A 72 1.63 6.47 -9.52
C THR A 72 2.69 7.56 -9.64
N MET A 73 3.61 7.38 -10.57
CA MET A 73 4.72 8.29 -10.85
C MET A 73 4.75 8.58 -12.35
N VAL A 74 5.10 9.80 -12.73
CA VAL A 74 5.19 10.28 -14.11
C VAL A 74 6.56 10.88 -14.37
#